data_AF-A0A963L7H9-F1
#
_entry.id   AF-A0A963L7H9-F1
#
_cell.length_a   1.000
_cell.length_b   1.000
_cell.length_c   1.000
_cell.angle_alpha   90.00
_cell.angle_beta   90.00
_cell.angle_gamma   90.00
#
_symmetry.space_group_name_H-M   'P 1'
#
loop_
_entity.id
_entity.type
_entity.pdbx_description
1 polymer ?
#
loop_
_entity_poly.entity_id
_entity_poly.type
_entity_poly.pdbx_seq_one_letter_code
_entity_poly.pdbx_strand_id
1 'polypeptide(L)'
;AEPMRYGNLFLAGDAAHIVPPTGARGLNSAASDIYYLYHAMVAHYRDGDDTGLENYSAKALARVWKAQRFSWWMTTMLHTFPDSLSYDQKLQQTELDYLFSSEKAMGSLAENYVGLPF
;
A
#
# COMPACT_ATOMS: atom_id res chain seq x y z
N ALA A 1 -10.22 -2.14 -5.26
CA ALA A 1 -10.97 -2.74 -6.39
C ALA A 1 -10.06 -3.76 -7.05
N GLU A 2 -10.55 -4.98 -7.23
CA GLU A 2 -9.86 -6.02 -7.99
C GLU A 2 -10.82 -6.55 -9.06
N PRO A 3 -10.41 -6.64 -10.34
CA PRO A 3 -9.18 -6.08 -10.93
C PRO A 3 -9.20 -4.54 -11.02
N MET A 4 -8.08 -3.92 -11.39
CA MET A 4 -7.95 -2.47 -11.62
C MET A 4 -8.09 -2.10 -13.12
N ARG A 5 -8.60 -3.02 -13.94
CA ARG A 5 -8.80 -2.84 -15.38
C ARG A 5 -10.06 -3.55 -15.85
N TYR A 6 -10.76 -2.95 -16.82
CA TYR A 6 -11.82 -3.60 -17.60
C TYR A 6 -11.75 -3.15 -19.08
N GLY A 7 -11.33 -4.04 -19.97
CA GLY A 7 -11.09 -3.69 -21.38
C GLY A 7 -10.05 -2.56 -21.50
N ASN A 8 -10.49 -1.40 -22.02
CA ASN A 8 -9.66 -0.20 -22.16
C ASN A 8 -9.82 0.81 -21.00
N LEU A 9 -10.58 0.45 -19.95
CA LEU A 9 -10.70 1.24 -18.72
C LEU A 9 -9.64 0.79 -17.71
N PHE A 10 -8.91 1.75 -17.13
CA PHE A 10 -7.90 1.54 -16.09
C PHE A 10 -8.22 2.44 -14.88
N LEU A 11 -8.19 1.86 -13.68
CA LEU A 11 -8.41 2.58 -12.42
C LEU A 11 -7.05 2.87 -11.75
N ALA A 12 -6.87 4.07 -11.20
CA ALA A 12 -5.66 4.48 -10.48
C ALA A 12 -6.01 5.36 -9.27
N GLY A 13 -5.19 5.28 -8.22
CA GLY A 13 -5.37 6.05 -6.99
C GLY A 13 -6.69 5.73 -6.29
N ASP A 14 -7.35 6.76 -5.76
CA ASP A 14 -8.57 6.64 -4.96
C ASP A 14 -9.76 6.00 -5.71
N ALA A 15 -9.75 6.02 -7.05
CA ALA A 15 -10.73 5.28 -7.85
C ALA A 15 -10.57 3.76 -7.72
N ALA A 16 -9.39 3.29 -7.32
CA ALA A 16 -9.06 1.87 -7.17
C ALA A 16 -8.92 1.44 -5.71
N HIS A 17 -8.34 2.26 -4.83
CA HIS A 17 -8.05 1.88 -3.45
C HIS A 17 -8.06 3.08 -2.50
N ILE A 18 -8.49 2.84 -1.27
CA ILE A 18 -8.49 3.82 -0.17
C ILE A 18 -7.72 3.23 1.00
N VAL A 19 -6.86 4.03 1.61
CA VAL A 19 -6.05 3.63 2.77
C VAL A 19 -6.30 4.59 3.94
N PRO A 20 -6.30 4.09 5.20
CA PRO A 20 -6.29 4.97 6.36
C PRO A 20 -5.11 5.95 6.32
N PRO A 21 -5.31 7.23 6.69
CA PRO A 21 -4.28 8.27 6.54
C PRO A 21 -3.06 8.07 7.47
N THR A 22 -3.18 7.21 8.47
CA THR A 22 -2.14 6.85 9.45
C THR A 22 -0.83 6.36 8.82
N GLY A 23 -0.91 5.66 7.68
CA GLY A 23 0.28 5.23 6.93
C GLY A 23 0.85 6.28 5.99
N ALA A 24 0.19 7.42 5.79
CA ALA A 24 0.53 8.45 4.80
C ALA A 24 0.76 7.87 3.38
N ARG A 25 -0.10 6.92 2.97
CA ARG A 25 0.08 6.12 1.75
C ARG A 25 -0.75 6.53 0.54
N GLY A 26 -1.87 7.23 0.71
CA GLY A 26 -2.85 7.45 -0.38
C GLY A 26 -2.24 8.03 -1.66
N LEU A 27 -1.68 9.24 -1.57
CA LEU A 27 -1.05 9.90 -2.73
C LEU A 27 0.16 9.11 -3.28
N ASN A 28 0.95 8.49 -2.41
CA ASN A 28 2.13 7.71 -2.82
C ASN A 28 1.74 6.45 -3.61
N SER A 29 0.67 5.76 -3.21
CA SER A 29 0.12 4.63 -3.94
C SER A 29 -0.44 5.08 -5.29
N ALA A 30 -1.17 6.20 -5.35
CA ALA A 30 -1.67 6.76 -6.61
C ALA A 30 -0.52 7.12 -7.58
N ALA A 31 0.56 7.73 -7.08
CA ALA A 31 1.73 8.05 -7.91
C ALA A 31 2.37 6.78 -8.52
N SER A 32 2.33 5.67 -7.78
CA SER A 32 2.84 4.37 -8.24
C SER A 32 2.00 3.78 -9.36
N ASP A 33 0.68 3.84 -9.24
CA ASP A 33 -0.26 3.41 -10.28
C ASP A 33 -0.02 4.18 -11.58
N ILE A 34 0.10 5.50 -11.48
CA ILE A 34 0.37 6.37 -12.63
C ILE A 34 1.73 6.06 -13.26
N TYR A 35 2.76 5.80 -12.46
CA TYR A 35 4.06 5.38 -12.97
C TYR A 35 3.96 4.09 -13.80
N TYR A 36 3.25 3.07 -13.30
CA TYR A 36 3.07 1.81 -14.02
C TYR A 36 2.24 1.98 -15.30
N LEU A 37 1.13 2.72 -15.22
CA LEU A 37 0.25 2.94 -16.35
C LEU A 37 0.92 3.77 -17.44
N TYR A 38 1.68 4.81 -17.07
CA TYR A 38 2.46 5.62 -18.01
C TYR A 38 3.45 4.77 -18.81
N HIS A 39 4.27 3.95 -18.14
CA HIS A 39 5.25 3.11 -18.85
C HIS A 39 4.57 2.06 -19.73
N ALA A 40 3.46 1.48 -19.27
CA ALA A 40 2.66 0.54 -20.05
C ALA A 40 2.05 1.21 -21.30
N MET A 41 1.51 2.43 -21.18
CA MET A 41 0.97 3.18 -22.31
C MET A 41 2.06 3.59 -23.30
N VAL A 42 3.23 3.99 -22.82
CA VAL A 42 4.38 4.32 -23.69
C VAL A 42 4.79 3.11 -24.53
N ALA A 43 4.92 1.93 -23.92
CA ALA A 43 5.27 0.70 -24.63
C ALA A 43 4.19 0.30 -25.67
N HIS A 44 2.91 0.40 -25.30
CA HIS A 44 1.79 0.15 -26.21
C HIS A 44 1.83 1.06 -27.44
N TYR A 45 1.93 2.38 -27.24
CA TYR A 45 1.81 3.34 -28.34
C TYR A 45 3.07 3.49 -29.19
N ARG A 46 4.26 3.23 -28.62
CA ARG A 46 5.53 3.35 -29.36
C ARG A 46 5.97 2.03 -29.99
N ASP A 47 5.80 0.94 -29.25
CA ASP A 47 6.41 -0.34 -29.57
C ASP A 47 5.36 -1.42 -29.91
N GLY A 48 4.07 -1.13 -29.72
CA GLY A 48 2.98 -2.09 -29.92
C GLY A 48 2.94 -3.19 -28.85
N ASP A 49 3.55 -2.94 -27.69
CA ASP A 49 3.66 -3.92 -26.60
C ASP A 49 2.57 -3.71 -25.53
N ASP A 50 1.62 -4.64 -25.47
CA ASP A 50 0.49 -4.63 -24.54
C ASP A 50 0.82 -5.25 -23.18
N THR A 51 2.00 -5.88 -23.03
CA THR A 51 2.38 -6.66 -21.84
C THR A 51 2.23 -5.85 -20.56
N GLY A 52 2.59 -4.56 -20.58
CA GLY A 52 2.46 -3.67 -19.43
C GLY A 52 1.00 -3.39 -19.04
N LEU A 53 0.11 -3.25 -20.02
CA LEU A 53 -1.32 -2.97 -19.81
C LEU A 53 -2.07 -4.22 -19.34
N GLU A 54 -1.70 -5.39 -19.87
CA GLU A 54 -2.24 -6.68 -19.44
C GLU A 54 -1.90 -6.99 -17.98
N ASN A 55 -0.66 -6.72 -17.59
CA ASN A 55 -0.16 -7.00 -16.23
C ASN A 55 -0.40 -5.85 -15.23
N TYR A 56 -0.99 -4.74 -15.65
CA TYR A 56 -1.17 -3.54 -14.83
C TYR A 56 -1.83 -3.85 -13.47
N SER A 57 -2.96 -4.55 -13.49
CA SER A 57 -3.72 -4.84 -12.26
C SER A 57 -2.88 -5.65 -11.26
N ALA A 58 -2.20 -6.70 -11.71
CA ALA A 58 -1.38 -7.54 -10.84
C ALA A 58 -0.21 -6.74 -10.23
N LYS A 59 0.47 -5.93 -11.05
CA LYS A 59 1.61 -5.12 -10.61
C LYS A 59 1.22 -4.03 -9.61
N ALA A 60 0.14 -3.30 -9.89
CA ALA A 60 -0.37 -2.25 -9.01
C ALA A 60 -0.87 -2.84 -7.67
N LEU A 61 -1.70 -3.88 -7.72
CA LEU A 61 -2.27 -4.51 -6.53
C LEU A 61 -1.20 -5.07 -5.58
N ALA A 62 -0.11 -5.64 -6.11
CA ALA A 62 1.00 -6.12 -5.29
C ALA A 62 1.61 -5.04 -4.40
N ARG A 63 1.60 -3.77 -4.83
CA ARG A 63 2.08 -2.63 -4.04
C ARG A 63 1.00 -2.06 -3.14
N VAL A 64 -0.23 -1.94 -3.64
CA VAL A 64 -1.40 -1.47 -2.87
C VAL A 64 -1.59 -2.31 -1.62
N TRP A 65 -1.52 -3.64 -1.71
CA TRP A 65 -1.68 -4.52 -0.55
C TRP A 65 -0.58 -4.33 0.50
N LYS A 66 0.66 -4.04 0.10
CA LYS A 66 1.75 -3.71 1.05
C LYS A 66 1.46 -2.40 1.78
N ALA A 67 0.97 -1.39 1.05
CA ALA A 67 0.57 -0.11 1.63
C ALA A 67 -0.65 -0.24 2.56
N GLN A 68 -1.64 -1.05 2.18
CA GLN A 68 -2.83 -1.35 2.99
C GLN A 68 -2.44 -2.04 4.29
N ARG A 69 -1.62 -3.10 4.22
CA ARG A 69 -1.09 -3.82 5.39
C ARG A 69 -0.38 -2.87 6.36
N PHE A 70 0.50 -2.01 5.83
CA PHE A 70 1.24 -1.07 6.66
C PHE A 70 0.32 -0.03 7.33
N SER A 71 -0.61 0.55 6.57
CA SER A 71 -1.55 1.54 7.11
C SER A 71 -2.50 0.92 8.15
N TRP A 72 -2.94 -0.32 7.92
CA TRP A 72 -3.71 -1.08 8.89
C TRP A 72 -2.92 -1.31 10.18
N TRP A 73 -1.68 -1.81 10.08
CA TRP A 73 -0.83 -2.06 11.26
C TRP A 73 -0.57 -0.78 12.06
N MET A 74 -0.25 0.34 11.40
CA MET A 74 -0.09 1.64 12.06
C MET A 74 -1.38 2.11 12.75
N THR A 75 -2.54 1.91 12.11
CA THR A 75 -3.84 2.27 12.71
C THR A 75 -4.09 1.45 13.97
N THR A 76 -3.90 0.13 13.90
CA THR A 76 -4.11 -0.79 15.02
C THR A 76 -3.15 -0.51 16.17
N MET A 77 -1.90 -0.14 15.91
CA MET A 77 -0.93 0.15 16.97
C MET A 77 -1.15 1.53 17.64
N LEU A 78 -1.64 2.52 16.90
CA LEU A 78 -1.66 3.92 17.36
C LEU A 78 -3.04 4.46 17.76
N HIS A 79 -4.10 3.65 17.63
CA HIS A 79 -5.46 4.05 18.01
C HIS A 79 -6.02 3.16 19.11
N THR A 80 -6.82 3.76 20.00
CA THR A 80 -7.66 3.01 20.94
C THR A 80 -9.03 2.80 20.31
N PHE A 81 -9.48 1.54 20.22
CA PHE A 81 -10.79 1.21 19.68
C PHE A 81 -11.83 1.14 20.81
N PRO A 82 -13.06 1.65 20.62
CA PRO A 82 -14.07 1.72 21.69
C PRO A 82 -14.39 0.37 22.35
N ASP A 83 -14.38 -0.71 21.57
CA ASP A 83 -14.74 -2.06 22.01
C ASP A 83 -13.51 -2.94 22.32
N SER A 84 -12.31 -2.35 22.45
CA SER A 84 -11.08 -3.09 22.70
C SER A 84 -11.09 -3.74 24.09
N LEU A 85 -10.76 -5.03 24.17
CA LEU A 85 -10.64 -5.73 25.44
C LEU A 85 -9.32 -5.36 26.13
N SER A 86 -9.24 -5.53 27.45
CA SER A 86 -8.00 -5.29 28.21
C SER A 86 -6.82 -6.15 27.73
N TYR A 87 -7.12 -7.32 27.15
CA TYR A 87 -6.14 -8.17 26.49
C TYR A 87 -5.54 -7.52 25.23
N ASP A 88 -6.38 -6.95 24.37
CA ASP A 88 -5.92 -6.30 23.12
C ASP A 88 -5.05 -5.08 23.41
N GLN A 89 -5.40 -4.31 24.45
CA GLN A 89 -4.61 -3.18 24.91
C GLN A 89 -3.21 -3.60 25.41
N LYS A 90 -3.13 -4.73 26.13
CA LYS A 90 -1.84 -5.28 26.55
C LYS A 90 -1.00 -5.76 25.37
N LEU A 91 -1.62 -6.38 24.36
CA LEU A 91 -0.92 -6.77 23.13
C LEU A 91 -0.43 -5.55 22.36
N GLN A 92 -1.25 -4.51 22.22
CA GLN A 92 -0.86 -3.25 21.59
C GLN A 92 0.36 -2.61 22.28
N GLN A 93 0.35 -2.53 23.62
CA GLN A 93 1.49 -2.01 24.37
C GLN A 93 2.74 -2.87 24.17
N THR A 94 2.60 -4.19 24.22
CA THR A 94 3.72 -5.14 24.04
C THR A 94 4.33 -5.00 22.64
N GLU A 95 3.51 -4.80 21.61
CA GLU A 95 3.96 -4.58 20.24
C GLU A 95 4.76 -3.28 20.11
N LEU A 96 4.30 -2.19 20.73
CA LEU A 96 5.03 -0.91 20.77
C LEU A 96 6.36 -1.05 21.53
N ASP A 97 6.35 -1.73 22.69
CA ASP A 97 7.57 -1.98 23.47
C ASP A 97 8.59 -2.80 22.65
N TYR A 98 8.13 -3.81 21.92
CA TYR A 98 8.98 -4.58 21.01
C TYR A 98 9.52 -3.70 19.87
N LEU A 99 8.67 -2.88 19.25
CA LEU A 99 9.06 -2.00 18.16
C LEU A 99 10.20 -1.07 18.58
N PHE A 100 10.10 -0.45 19.75
CA PHE A 100 11.11 0.50 20.23
C PHE A 100 12.35 -0.15 20.86
N SER A 101 12.28 -1.43 21.21
CA SER A 101 13.44 -2.17 21.75
C SER A 101 14.25 -2.92 20.69
N SER A 102 13.72 -3.08 19.47
CA SER A 102 14.35 -3.86 18.39
C SER A 102 14.73 -3.00 17.19
N GLU A 103 16.03 -2.87 16.94
CA GLU A 103 16.56 -2.17 15.75
C GLU A 103 16.01 -2.76 14.45
N LYS A 104 15.83 -4.08 14.38
CA LYS A 104 15.24 -4.77 13.21
C LYS A 104 13.78 -4.38 13.01
N ALA A 105 13.01 -4.26 14.09
CA ALA A 105 11.62 -3.84 14.01
C ALA A 105 11.51 -2.37 13.55
N MET A 106 12.34 -1.49 14.11
CA MET A 106 12.43 -0.09 13.66
C MET A 106 12.88 0.02 12.19
N GLY A 107 13.81 -0.82 11.75
CA GLY A 107 14.22 -0.90 10.35
C GLY A 107 13.06 -1.29 9.44
N SER A 108 12.23 -2.25 9.84
CA SER A 108 11.03 -2.63 9.07
C SER A 108 9.96 -1.54 9.07
N LEU A 109 9.77 -0.82 10.18
CA LEU A 109 8.93 0.38 10.21
C LEU A 109 9.46 1.41 9.20
N ALA A 110 10.75 1.71 9.22
CA ALA A 110 11.38 2.74 8.40
C ALA A 110 11.27 2.44 6.90
N GLU A 111 11.63 1.22 6.45
CA GLU A 111 11.52 0.83 5.03
C GLU A 111 10.08 0.96 4.52
N ASN A 112 9.10 0.62 5.37
CA ASN A 112 7.71 0.78 5.01
C ASN A 112 7.38 2.27 5.02
N TYR A 113 7.71 3.04 6.04
CA TYR A 113 7.32 4.45 6.16
C TYR A 113 7.88 5.33 5.01
N VAL A 114 9.13 5.13 4.59
CA VAL A 114 9.73 5.88 3.47
C VAL A 114 9.21 5.44 2.10
N GLY A 115 8.71 4.20 2.01
CA GLY A 115 8.16 3.64 0.78
C GLY A 115 9.10 2.65 0.10
N LEU A 116 8.53 1.54 -0.36
CA LEU A 116 9.26 0.49 -1.07
C LEU A 116 9.56 0.92 -2.52
N PRO A 117 10.63 0.37 -3.14
CA PRO A 117 10.99 0.64 -4.54
C PRO A 117 9.84 0.42 -5.54
N PHE A 118 9.93 1.09 -6.70
CA PHE A 118 8.95 1.04 -7.80
C PHE A 118 9.09 -0.20 -8.68
#